data_AF-A0A832X9W1-F1
#
_entry.id   AF-A0A832X9W1-F1
#
_cell.length_a   1.000
_cell.length_b   1.000
_cell.length_c   1.000
_cell.angle_alpha   90.00
_cell.angle_beta   90.00
_cell.angle_gamma   90.00
#
_symmetry.space_group_name_H-M   'P 1'
#
loop_
_entity.id
_entity.type
_entity.pdbx_description
1 polymer ?
#
loop_
_entity_poly.entity_id
_entity_poly.type
_entity_poly.pdbx_seq_one_letter_code
_entity_poly.pdbx_strand_id
1 'polypeptide(L)'
;MNDQVVAFSKQKRFKLKEDIVLYSDETCTQPLLSIKARSMIDLWSTYDIVDLTTGENLGAARRKGLKSIFKDTWKILDANGNEYAELVEDSIAIVRRFIPFIPAKFHFSIQGQQDIMMHQRFNPIIQKTDIIIPQDHPLDRRVIAAVALLNSAIEGRQG
;
A
#
# COMPACT_ATOMS: atom_id res chain seq x y z
N MET A 1 4.78 4.99 -22.37
CA MET A 1 3.80 4.46 -21.40
C MET A 1 2.58 5.36 -21.50
N ASN A 2 1.40 4.81 -21.82
CA ASN A 2 0.17 5.60 -21.80
C ASN A 2 -0.20 5.85 -20.33
N ASP A 3 -0.46 7.10 -19.95
CA ASP A 3 -0.95 7.48 -18.63
C ASP A 3 -2.45 7.10 -18.51
N GLN A 4 -2.73 5.80 -18.53
CA GLN A 4 -4.08 5.28 -18.33
C GLN A 4 -4.36 5.17 -16.84
N VAL A 5 -5.34 5.94 -16.36
CA VAL A 5 -5.88 5.78 -15.00
C VAL A 5 -6.58 4.41 -14.93
N VAL A 6 -6.11 3.57 -14.01
CA VAL A 6 -6.70 2.24 -13.74
C VAL A 6 -7.56 2.21 -12.49
N ALA A 7 -7.35 3.17 -11.59
CA ALA A 7 -8.15 3.38 -10.39
C ALA A 7 -7.94 4.79 -9.83
N PHE A 8 -8.92 5.26 -9.08
CA PHE A 8 -8.89 6.55 -8.40
C PHE A 8 -9.36 6.41 -6.95
N SER A 9 -8.77 7.15 -6.02
CA SER A 9 -9.24 7.18 -4.63
C SER A 9 -9.32 8.60 -4.11
N LYS A 10 -10.50 8.97 -3.61
CA LYS A 10 -10.74 10.28 -2.99
C LYS A 10 -10.61 10.18 -1.48
N GLN A 11 -9.47 10.62 -0.95
CA GLN A 11 -9.21 10.61 0.49
C GLN A 11 -9.51 11.97 1.12
N LYS A 12 -10.20 11.98 2.28
CA LYS A 12 -10.29 13.20 3.08
C LYS A 12 -8.93 13.51 3.71
N ARG A 13 -8.49 14.76 3.58
CA ARG A 13 -7.31 15.25 4.31
C ARG A 13 -7.57 15.04 5.81
N PHE A 14 -6.59 14.49 6.54
CA PHE A 14 -6.58 14.32 8.01
C PHE A 14 -7.33 13.14 8.65
N LYS A 15 -7.93 12.20 7.90
CA LYS A 15 -8.49 10.97 8.49
C LYS A 15 -7.91 9.71 7.86
N LEU A 16 -7.04 9.01 8.59
CA LEU A 16 -6.61 7.63 8.27
C LEU A 16 -7.60 6.58 8.81
N LYS A 17 -8.52 6.99 9.69
CA LYS A 17 -9.55 6.12 10.28
C LYS A 17 -10.72 5.79 9.34
N GLU A 18 -10.74 6.36 8.14
CA GLU A 18 -11.81 6.10 7.17
C GLU A 18 -11.38 5.00 6.20
N ASP A 19 -12.34 4.18 5.79
CA ASP A 19 -12.21 3.20 4.73
C ASP A 19 -11.66 3.88 3.46
N ILE A 20 -10.58 3.34 2.89
CA ILE A 20 -10.09 3.79 1.57
C ILE A 20 -10.83 2.97 0.52
N VAL A 21 -11.40 3.64 -0.47
CA VAL A 21 -12.08 3.00 -1.61
C VAL A 21 -11.37 3.42 -2.89
N LEU A 22 -11.09 2.44 -3.74
CA LEU A 22 -10.64 2.65 -5.11
C LEU A 22 -11.85 2.54 -6.04
N TYR A 23 -11.97 3.48 -6.96
CA TYR A 23 -13.00 3.57 -7.99
C TYR A 23 -12.38 3.44 -9.37
N SER A 24 -13.19 3.14 -10.39
CA SER A 24 -12.74 3.10 -11.80
C SER A 24 -12.12 4.41 -12.27
N ASP A 25 -12.64 5.53 -11.78
CA ASP A 25 -12.32 6.87 -12.23
C ASP A 25 -12.70 7.95 -11.19
N GLU A 26 -12.52 9.21 -11.56
CA GLU A 26 -12.73 10.38 -10.72
C GLU A 26 -14.21 10.63 -10.36
N THR A 27 -15.18 10.05 -11.08
CA THR A 27 -16.61 10.20 -10.79
C THR A 27 -17.00 9.50 -9.49
N CYS A 28 -16.18 8.54 -9.04
CA CYS A 28 -16.42 7.73 -7.84
C CYS A 28 -17.77 6.98 -7.86
N THR A 29 -18.22 6.54 -9.04
CA THR A 29 -19.52 5.85 -9.21
C THR A 29 -19.41 4.33 -9.17
N GLN A 30 -18.31 3.77 -9.71
CA GLN A 30 -18.05 2.34 -9.72
C GLN A 30 -16.91 2.00 -8.77
N PRO A 31 -17.21 1.49 -7.55
CA PRO A 31 -16.20 1.05 -6.63
C PRO A 31 -15.58 -0.29 -7.08
N LEU A 32 -14.27 -0.43 -6.93
CA LEU A 32 -13.50 -1.61 -7.33
C LEU A 32 -12.97 -2.37 -6.11
N LEU A 33 -12.41 -1.64 -5.15
CA LEU A 33 -11.67 -2.22 -4.03
C LEU A 33 -11.89 -1.39 -2.77
N SER A 34 -12.04 -2.04 -1.62
CA SER A 34 -12.01 -1.38 -0.32
C SER A 34 -10.83 -1.83 0.52
N ILE A 35 -10.29 -0.89 1.29
CA ILE A 35 -9.24 -1.10 2.28
C ILE A 35 -9.78 -0.58 3.61
N LYS A 36 -10.03 -1.48 4.57
CA LYS A 36 -10.75 -1.16 5.82
C LYS A 36 -9.98 -1.60 7.05
N ALA A 37 -9.91 -0.76 8.07
CA ALA A 37 -9.26 -1.14 9.32
C ALA A 37 -10.16 -2.08 10.16
N ARG A 38 -9.61 -3.16 10.71
CA ARG A 38 -10.38 -4.23 11.40
C ARG A 38 -11.10 -3.82 12.69
N SER A 39 -10.51 -2.97 13.53
CA SER A 39 -11.12 -2.53 14.81
C SER A 39 -10.35 -1.35 15.41
N MET A 40 -10.93 -0.54 16.30
CA MET A 40 -10.23 0.55 17.03
C MET A 40 -9.06 0.10 17.90
N ILE A 41 -9.05 -1.18 18.29
CA ILE A 41 -8.04 -1.79 19.15
C ILE A 41 -6.90 -2.38 18.31
N ASP A 42 -7.19 -2.92 17.12
CA ASP A 42 -6.21 -3.36 16.10
C ASP A 42 -5.82 -2.25 15.10
N LEU A 43 -6.43 -1.06 15.22
CA LEU A 43 -6.48 0.02 14.22
C LEU A 43 -5.14 0.69 13.93
N TRP A 44 -4.08 0.26 14.58
CA TRP A 44 -2.75 0.82 14.36
C TRP A 44 -1.94 0.01 13.37
N SER A 45 -2.48 -1.10 12.85
CA SER A 45 -1.73 -1.91 11.90
C SER A 45 -2.49 -2.70 10.84
N THR A 46 -3.68 -3.25 11.08
CA THR A 46 -4.27 -4.24 10.14
C THR A 46 -5.45 -3.69 9.33
N TYR A 47 -5.39 -3.89 8.01
CA TYR A 47 -6.34 -3.39 7.02
C TYR A 47 -6.78 -4.51 6.08
N ASP A 48 -8.07 -4.84 6.07
CA ASP A 48 -8.68 -5.80 5.14
C ASP A 48 -8.77 -5.22 3.74
N ILE A 49 -8.57 -6.07 2.74
CA ILE A 49 -8.63 -5.73 1.32
C ILE A 49 -9.74 -6.58 0.69
N VAL A 50 -10.77 -5.92 0.17
CA VAL A 50 -11.96 -6.60 -0.36
C VAL A 50 -12.27 -6.09 -1.76
N ASP A 51 -12.42 -7.00 -2.71
CA ASP A 51 -12.96 -6.70 -4.04
C ASP A 51 -14.44 -6.37 -3.93
N LEU A 52 -14.82 -5.15 -4.32
CA LEU A 52 -16.20 -4.69 -4.22
C LEU A 52 -17.06 -5.08 -5.42
N THR A 53 -16.45 -5.56 -6.51
CA THR A 53 -17.16 -6.05 -7.69
C THR A 53 -17.66 -7.48 -7.50
N THR A 54 -16.91 -8.30 -6.74
CA THR A 54 -17.25 -9.71 -6.47
C THR A 54 -17.63 -9.98 -5.02
N GLY A 55 -17.25 -9.11 -4.08
CA GLY A 55 -17.34 -9.35 -2.64
C GLY A 55 -16.23 -10.27 -2.11
N GLU A 56 -15.25 -10.63 -2.94
CA GLU A 56 -14.13 -11.49 -2.58
C GLU A 56 -13.22 -10.82 -1.53
N ASN A 57 -12.96 -11.53 -0.43
CA ASN A 57 -11.94 -11.13 0.53
C ASN A 57 -10.56 -11.50 -0.04
N LEU A 58 -9.73 -10.50 -0.35
CA LEU A 58 -8.38 -10.68 -0.87
C LEU A 58 -7.33 -10.83 0.24
N GLY A 59 -7.75 -10.77 1.50
CA GLY A 59 -6.90 -10.85 2.68
C GLY A 59 -6.67 -9.48 3.31
N ALA A 60 -5.45 -9.22 3.81
CA ALA A 60 -5.18 -7.98 4.53
C ALA A 60 -3.71 -7.56 4.52
N ALA A 61 -3.48 -6.27 4.79
CA ALA A 61 -2.18 -5.69 5.06
C ALA A 61 -2.04 -5.35 6.54
N ARG A 62 -1.00 -5.86 7.20
CA ARG A 62 -0.69 -5.60 8.61
C ARG A 62 0.65 -4.89 8.75
N ARG A 63 0.64 -3.64 9.22
CA ARG A 63 1.85 -2.90 9.58
C ARG A 63 2.53 -3.53 10.81
N LYS A 64 3.84 -3.65 10.79
CA LYS A 64 4.60 -4.12 11.97
C LYS A 64 4.79 -2.96 12.97
N GLY A 65 3.89 -2.82 13.94
CA GLY A 65 3.94 -1.76 14.96
C GLY A 65 5.17 -1.83 15.90
N LEU A 66 5.66 -0.66 16.36
CA LEU A 66 6.75 -0.37 17.31
C LEU A 66 8.16 -0.97 17.03
N LYS A 67 8.31 -2.05 16.26
CA LYS A 67 9.61 -2.53 15.76
C LYS A 67 10.15 -1.72 14.56
N SER A 68 9.35 -0.81 14.00
CA SER A 68 9.65 0.00 12.80
C SER A 68 10.38 1.32 13.06
N ILE A 69 11.14 1.46 14.15
CA ILE A 69 11.95 2.68 14.37
C ILE A 69 13.00 2.88 13.25
N PHE A 70 13.40 1.80 12.57
CA PHE A 70 14.43 1.82 11.53
C PHE A 70 13.92 1.65 10.09
N LYS A 71 12.81 0.93 9.89
CA LYS A 71 12.25 0.56 8.58
C LYS A 71 10.76 0.29 8.68
N ASP A 72 9.95 0.84 7.77
CA ASP A 72 8.55 0.45 7.64
C ASP A 72 8.44 -0.94 7.00
N THR A 73 7.53 -1.76 7.54
CA THR A 73 7.26 -3.11 7.02
C THR A 73 5.78 -3.45 7.16
N TRP A 74 5.22 -4.00 6.08
CA TRP A 74 3.87 -4.54 6.05
C TRP A 74 3.91 -6.03 5.80
N LYS A 75 3.18 -6.79 6.60
CA LYS A 75 2.85 -8.18 6.33
C LYS A 75 1.59 -8.24 5.48
N ILE A 76 1.56 -9.15 4.52
CA ILE A 76 0.42 -9.37 3.65
C ILE A 76 -0.14 -10.75 3.99
N LEU A 77 -1.41 -10.75 4.34
CA LEU A 77 -2.17 -11.90 4.82
C LEU A 77 -3.11 -12.36 3.72
N ASP A 78 -3.25 -13.67 3.54
CA ASP A 78 -4.28 -14.25 2.69
C ASP A 78 -5.68 -14.09 3.33
N ALA A 79 -6.72 -14.55 2.64
CA ALA A 79 -8.11 -14.50 3.12
C ALA A 79 -8.33 -15.28 4.44
N ASN A 80 -7.48 -16.27 4.74
CA ASN A 80 -7.51 -17.06 5.97
C ASN A 80 -6.67 -16.42 7.10
N GLY A 81 -5.94 -15.35 6.81
CA GLY A 81 -5.09 -14.63 7.76
C GLY A 81 -3.64 -15.14 7.83
N ASN A 82 -3.20 -16.01 6.93
CA ASN A 82 -1.82 -16.50 6.88
C ASN A 82 -0.91 -15.49 6.17
N GLU A 83 0.26 -15.22 6.74
CA GLU A 83 1.29 -14.41 6.09
C GLU A 83 1.87 -15.15 4.88
N TYR A 84 1.87 -14.51 3.70
CA TYR A 84 2.45 -15.09 2.48
C TYR A 84 3.39 -14.14 1.73
N ALA A 85 3.35 -12.85 2.07
CA ALA A 85 4.20 -11.83 1.47
C ALA A 85 4.46 -10.68 2.46
N GLU A 86 5.42 -9.81 2.14
CA GLU A 86 5.67 -8.57 2.87
C GLU A 86 6.09 -7.42 1.96
N LEU A 87 5.77 -6.18 2.32
CA LEU A 87 6.35 -4.96 1.75
C LEU A 87 7.41 -4.45 2.73
N VAL A 88 8.65 -4.33 2.28
CA VAL A 88 9.80 -3.96 3.12
C VAL A 88 10.44 -2.69 2.57
N GLU A 89 10.78 -1.78 3.48
CA GLU A 89 11.56 -0.60 3.13
C GLU A 89 13.07 -0.92 3.01
N ASP A 90 13.65 -0.60 1.85
CA ASP A 90 15.07 -0.81 1.58
C ASP A 90 15.93 0.33 2.15
N SER A 91 15.40 1.54 2.09
CA SER A 91 16.09 2.75 2.55
C SER A 91 16.18 2.80 4.07
N ILE A 92 17.17 3.56 4.59
CA ILE A 92 17.23 3.86 6.02
C ILE A 92 16.19 4.95 6.30
N ALA A 93 15.03 4.56 6.82
CA ALA A 93 13.92 5.47 7.11
C ALA A 93 14.37 6.69 7.94
N ILE A 94 15.30 6.45 8.88
CA ILE A 94 15.82 7.50 9.78
C ILE A 94 16.57 8.61 9.03
N VAL A 95 17.28 8.28 7.95
CA VAL A 95 18.05 9.28 7.18
C VAL A 95 17.10 10.23 6.46
N ARG A 96 15.96 9.74 5.96
CA ARG A 96 14.93 10.59 5.35
C ARG A 96 14.33 11.61 6.31
N ARG A 97 14.32 11.33 7.62
CA ARG A 97 13.87 12.28 8.63
C ARG A 97 14.77 13.52 8.75
N PHE A 98 16.05 13.40 8.37
CA PHE A 98 17.01 14.50 8.37
C PHE A 98 17.28 15.05 6.96
N ILE A 99 17.02 14.28 5.91
CA ILE A 99 17.17 14.67 4.51
C ILE A 99 15.88 14.30 3.74
N PRO A 100 14.86 15.18 3.75
CA PRO A 100 13.51 14.86 3.26
C PRO A 100 13.41 14.66 1.73
N PHE A 101 14.48 14.96 0.99
CA PHE A 101 14.51 14.84 -0.47
C PHE A 101 14.94 13.46 -0.97
N ILE A 102 15.34 12.54 -0.09
CA ILE A 102 15.72 11.18 -0.47
C ILE A 102 14.45 10.36 -0.72
N PRO A 103 14.19 9.87 -1.94
CA PRO A 103 13.00 9.07 -2.21
C PRO A 103 13.07 7.72 -1.51
N ALA A 104 11.93 7.24 -1.02
CA ALA A 104 11.84 5.92 -0.44
C ALA A 104 11.87 4.82 -1.51
N LYS A 105 12.50 3.70 -1.17
CA LYS A 105 12.48 2.46 -1.94
C LYS A 105 11.93 1.35 -1.07
N PHE A 106 11.03 0.57 -1.65
CA PHE A 106 10.45 -0.62 -1.05
C PHE A 106 10.49 -1.76 -2.05
N HIS A 107 10.34 -2.97 -1.54
CA HIS A 107 10.04 -4.13 -2.37
C HIS A 107 8.98 -5.00 -1.69
N PHE A 108 8.14 -5.62 -2.51
CA PHE A 108 7.34 -6.74 -2.05
C PHE A 108 8.18 -8.01 -2.16
N SER A 109 8.27 -8.76 -1.08
CA SER A 109 8.96 -10.05 -1.03
C SER A 109 7.97 -11.19 -0.85
N ILE A 110 8.14 -12.24 -1.65
CA ILE A 110 7.45 -13.52 -1.55
C ILE A 110 8.51 -14.62 -1.62
N GLN A 111 8.39 -15.62 -0.76
CA GLN A 111 9.35 -16.71 -0.70
C GLN A 111 9.47 -17.41 -2.06
N GLY A 112 10.70 -17.43 -2.60
CA GLY A 112 11.01 -18.11 -3.86
C GLY A 112 10.56 -17.39 -5.14
N GLN A 113 10.10 -16.14 -5.04
CA GLN A 113 9.72 -15.31 -6.20
C GLN A 113 10.66 -14.12 -6.36
N GLN A 114 10.66 -13.52 -7.56
CA GLN A 114 11.35 -12.26 -7.79
C GLN A 114 10.61 -11.12 -7.09
N ASP A 115 11.33 -10.22 -6.44
CA ASP A 115 10.71 -9.10 -5.74
C ASP A 115 10.00 -8.12 -6.71
N ILE A 116 8.90 -7.54 -6.26
CA ILE A 116 8.24 -6.41 -6.94
C ILE A 116 8.82 -5.12 -6.37
N MET A 117 9.41 -4.29 -7.22
CA MET A 117 10.05 -3.05 -6.76
C MET A 117 9.05 -1.89 -6.71
N MET A 118 9.09 -1.11 -5.63
CA MET A 118 8.29 0.10 -5.45
C MET A 118 9.21 1.30 -5.18
N HIS A 119 9.31 2.21 -6.14
CA HIS A 119 10.22 3.35 -6.09
C HIS A 119 9.44 4.66 -6.06
N GLN A 120 9.64 5.45 -5.01
CA GLN A 120 9.13 6.81 -5.00
C GLN A 120 9.95 7.69 -5.93
N ARG A 121 9.27 8.60 -6.61
CA ARG A 121 9.91 9.66 -7.39
C ARG A 121 9.91 10.94 -6.59
N PHE A 122 11.02 11.66 -6.61
CA PHE A 122 11.05 13.02 -6.11
C PHE A 122 10.15 13.92 -6.98
N ASN A 123 9.12 14.51 -6.37
CA ASN A 123 8.26 15.48 -7.03
C ASN A 123 7.66 16.42 -5.96
N PRO A 124 7.90 17.74 -6.05
CA PRO A 124 7.50 18.69 -5.01
C PRO A 124 6.00 19.06 -5.01
N ILE A 125 5.23 18.60 -6.01
CA ILE A 125 3.81 18.94 -6.18
C ILE A 125 2.93 17.73 -5.88
N ILE A 126 3.27 16.57 -6.45
CA ILE A 126 2.50 15.34 -6.32
C ILE A 126 3.41 14.15 -6.02
N GLN A 127 3.10 13.38 -4.99
CA GLN A 127 3.83 12.14 -4.71
C GLN A 127 3.58 11.15 -5.86
N LYS A 128 4.65 10.72 -6.52
CA LYS A 128 4.60 9.69 -7.57
C LYS A 128 5.36 8.46 -7.10
N THR A 129 4.84 7.28 -7.43
CA THR A 129 5.48 6.00 -7.10
C THR A 129 5.36 5.08 -8.29
N ASP A 130 6.49 4.50 -8.67
CA ASP A 130 6.56 3.45 -9.68
C ASP A 130 6.50 2.10 -9.00
N ILE A 131 5.74 1.17 -9.58
CA ILE A 131 5.70 -0.23 -9.16
C ILE A 131 6.10 -1.08 -10.37
N ILE A 132 7.17 -1.85 -10.22
CA ILE A 132 7.73 -2.72 -11.26
C ILE A 132 7.44 -4.15 -10.86
N ILE A 133 6.47 -4.75 -11.53
CA ILE A 133 6.00 -6.12 -11.27
C ILE A 133 6.66 -7.06 -12.28
N PRO A 134 7.43 -8.07 -11.85
CA PRO A 134 7.94 -9.11 -12.74
C PRO A 134 6.82 -9.79 -13.54
N GLN A 135 7.13 -10.27 -14.73
CA GLN A 135 6.16 -11.00 -15.53
C GLN A 135 5.69 -12.25 -14.77
N ASP A 136 4.39 -12.58 -14.86
CA ASP A 136 3.78 -13.75 -14.25
C ASP A 136 3.95 -13.86 -12.72
N HIS A 137 4.21 -12.74 -12.05
CA HIS A 137 4.33 -12.71 -10.60
C HIS A 137 3.00 -13.11 -9.92
N PRO A 138 3.00 -14.03 -8.94
CA PRO A 138 1.77 -14.62 -8.39
C PRO A 138 0.99 -13.70 -7.45
N LEU A 139 1.59 -12.60 -6.98
CA LEU A 139 0.90 -11.65 -6.12
C LEU A 139 -0.20 -10.90 -6.89
N ASP A 140 -1.41 -10.95 -6.36
CA ASP A 140 -2.57 -10.27 -6.94
C ASP A 140 -2.31 -8.76 -7.09
N ARG A 141 -2.51 -8.23 -8.31
CA ARG A 141 -2.31 -6.82 -8.65
C ARG A 141 -3.21 -5.88 -7.85
N ARG A 142 -4.41 -6.32 -7.47
CA ARG A 142 -5.34 -5.59 -6.60
C ARG A 142 -4.74 -5.41 -5.20
N VAL A 143 -4.12 -6.48 -4.66
CA VAL A 143 -3.43 -6.43 -3.37
C VAL A 143 -2.20 -5.53 -3.43
N ILE A 144 -1.40 -5.61 -4.51
CA ILE A 144 -0.24 -4.71 -4.72
C ILE A 144 -0.69 -3.23 -4.70
N ALA A 145 -1.73 -2.90 -5.47
CA ALA A 145 -2.26 -1.54 -5.55
C ALA A 145 -2.80 -1.06 -4.19
N ALA A 146 -3.51 -1.92 -3.45
CA ALA A 146 -4.03 -1.60 -2.13
C ALA A 146 -2.91 -1.30 -1.13
N VAL A 147 -1.93 -2.19 -1.02
CA VAL A 147 -0.82 -2.04 -0.07
C VAL A 147 0.02 -0.82 -0.41
N ALA A 148 0.31 -0.59 -1.70
CA ALA A 148 1.06 0.59 -2.13
C ALA A 148 0.30 1.90 -1.80
N LEU A 149 -1.00 1.97 -2.09
CA LEU A 149 -1.84 3.13 -1.76
C LEU A 149 -1.90 3.38 -0.26
N LEU A 150 -2.08 2.31 0.52
CA LEU A 150 -2.13 2.37 1.98
C LEU A 150 -0.81 2.89 2.55
N ASN A 151 0.33 2.38 2.05
CA ASN A 151 1.66 2.82 2.45
C ASN A 151 1.87 4.31 2.12
N SER A 152 1.57 4.74 0.88
CA SER A 152 1.66 6.15 0.48
C SER A 152 0.77 7.07 1.31
N ALA A 153 -0.47 6.65 1.60
CA ALA A 153 -1.40 7.40 2.43
C ALA A 153 -0.90 7.58 3.87
N ILE A 154 -0.18 6.59 4.41
CA ILE A 154 0.38 6.64 5.76
C ILE A 154 1.67 7.45 5.81
N GLU A 155 2.56 7.32 4.83
CA GLU A 155 3.80 8.10 4.75
C GLU A 155 3.55 9.59 4.54
N GLY A 156 2.63 9.97 3.66
CA GLY A 156 2.28 11.38 3.42
C GLY A 156 1.69 12.09 4.65
N ARG A 157 1.43 11.36 5.74
CA ARG A 157 0.99 11.91 7.03
C ARG A 157 2.10 11.94 8.09
N GLN A 158 3.25 11.30 7.86
CA GLN A 158 4.39 11.26 8.79
C GLN A 158 5.42 12.39 8.55
N GLY A 159 5.33 13.07 7.40
CA GLY A 159 6.14 14.23 7.03
C GLY A 159 5.39 15.54 7.11
#